data_AF-A0A1G9ZAN7-F1
#
_entry.id   AF-A0A1G9ZAN7-F1
#
_cell.length_a   1.000
_cell.length_b   1.000
_cell.length_c   1.000
_cell.angle_alpha   90.00
_cell.angle_beta   90.00
_cell.angle_gamma   90.00
#
_symmetry.space_group_name_H-M   'P 1'
#
loop_
_entity.id
_entity.type
_entity.pdbx_description
1 polymer ?
#
loop_
_entity_poly.entity_id
_entity_poly.type
_entity_poly.pdbx_seq_one_letter_code
_entity_poly.pdbx_strand_id
1 'polypeptide(L)'
;TLIGDTDFSHPDPQLLESTGAARTAEGNGHQGEFTADNQYFIGTDEDFAPYGATNFSITSGTNAGAYPSVPVPGSAPIVVLDDDKLNGPVVYGGYGCPGSAPIPTPASIPGYEASLRAGEEKVVALQRGPTGDPSAPEPACFPGEKAHEAVLAGWDAVVFVQRHGGTENPPFCGSGGFVDVVVGVCTNHEAYHKMFGTPVSFAYPDGPAIGTVGARIEATAAFDGWGYVHLFSNQADANKKFAELDTFAIPEAMDENYAVGFGDLSVHEVATDPNNAGRAYLSYYAGGMRSLKIQCSSPDNCELVESGGYLAPSGNDFWGVETFTRNGKTYVAGSDRDDGLYLFATGPQG
;
A
#
# COMPACT_ATOMS: atom_id res chain seq x y z
N THR A 1 -26.72 9.85 -8.30
CA THR A 1 -27.44 8.88 -7.45
C THR A 1 -26.59 7.64 -7.31
N LEU A 2 -26.41 7.12 -6.08
CA LEU A 2 -25.71 5.86 -5.83
C LEU A 2 -26.63 4.65 -6.11
N ILE A 3 -26.16 3.72 -6.94
CA ILE A 3 -26.88 2.48 -7.29
C ILE A 3 -26.57 1.32 -6.35
N GLY A 4 -25.35 1.28 -5.80
CA GLY A 4 -24.90 0.32 -4.81
C GLY A 4 -23.39 0.41 -4.57
N ASP A 5 -22.90 -0.41 -3.64
CA ASP A 5 -21.49 -0.53 -3.26
C ASP A 5 -21.15 -2.00 -2.92
N THR A 6 -19.87 -2.27 -2.70
CA THR A 6 -19.31 -3.56 -2.29
C THR A 6 -18.64 -3.42 -0.93
N ASP A 7 -18.42 -4.54 -0.25
CA ASP A 7 -17.62 -4.61 0.97
C ASP A 7 -16.47 -5.61 0.72
N PHE A 8 -15.29 -5.34 1.29
CA PHE A 8 -14.21 -6.32 1.29
C PHE A 8 -14.52 -7.44 2.29
N SER A 9 -14.30 -8.68 1.85
CA SER A 9 -14.44 -9.86 2.68
C SER A 9 -13.46 -9.84 3.88
N HIS A 10 -13.94 -10.25 5.06
CA HIS A 10 -13.10 -10.42 6.25
C HIS A 10 -13.38 -11.79 6.90
N PRO A 11 -12.37 -12.68 7.02
CA PRO A 11 -10.99 -12.48 6.59
C PRO A 11 -10.83 -12.37 5.07
N ASP A 12 -9.68 -11.87 4.62
CA ASP A 12 -9.28 -11.83 3.22
C ASP A 12 -9.35 -13.25 2.62
N PRO A 13 -10.14 -13.47 1.55
CA PRO A 13 -10.34 -14.79 0.98
C PRO A 13 -9.07 -15.36 0.34
N GLN A 14 -8.32 -14.56 -0.41
CA GLN A 14 -7.13 -15.01 -1.15
C GLN A 14 -5.98 -15.34 -0.20
N LEU A 15 -5.75 -14.50 0.81
CA LEU A 15 -4.74 -14.75 1.83
C LEU A 15 -5.09 -15.99 2.66
N LEU A 16 -6.36 -16.13 3.07
CA LEU A 16 -6.81 -17.27 3.86
C LEU A 16 -6.66 -18.57 3.06
N GLU A 17 -7.06 -18.58 1.80
CA GLU A 17 -6.93 -19.76 0.93
C GLU A 17 -5.46 -20.13 0.70
N SER A 18 -4.62 -19.13 0.40
CA SER A 18 -3.23 -19.36 -0.01
C SER A 18 -2.29 -19.68 1.17
N THR A 19 -2.52 -19.07 2.33
CA THR A 19 -1.58 -19.11 3.47
C THR A 19 -2.19 -19.69 4.76
N GLY A 20 -3.53 -19.73 4.85
CA GLY A 20 -4.24 -20.04 6.08
C GLY A 20 -4.31 -18.88 7.09
N ALA A 21 -3.75 -17.71 6.77
CA ALA A 21 -3.81 -16.53 7.64
C ALA A 21 -5.15 -15.80 7.52
N ALA A 22 -5.79 -15.54 8.65
CA ALA A 22 -7.03 -14.77 8.71
C ALA A 22 -6.73 -13.30 9.07
N ARG A 23 -6.66 -12.43 8.05
CA ARG A 23 -6.43 -10.99 8.21
C ARG A 23 -7.50 -10.19 7.47
N THR A 24 -7.57 -8.90 7.72
CA THR A 24 -8.39 -8.01 6.87
C THR A 24 -7.66 -7.80 5.54
N ALA A 25 -8.40 -7.81 4.43
CA ALA A 25 -7.89 -7.34 3.15
C ALA A 25 -7.38 -5.90 3.29
N GLU A 26 -6.36 -5.51 2.52
CA GLU A 26 -5.85 -4.14 2.54
C GLU A 26 -6.94 -3.14 2.13
N GLY A 27 -7.66 -3.44 1.04
CA GLY A 27 -8.93 -2.81 0.70
C GLY A 27 -8.83 -1.46 -0.02
N ASN A 28 -8.13 -1.44 -1.15
CA ASN A 28 -7.85 -0.30 -2.02
C ASN A 28 -8.53 -0.46 -3.39
N GLY A 29 -9.87 -0.42 -3.40
CA GLY A 29 -10.65 -0.49 -4.65
C GLY A 29 -10.26 0.59 -5.66
N HIS A 30 -9.68 0.19 -6.80
CA HIS A 30 -9.06 1.09 -7.77
C HIS A 30 -9.96 1.38 -8.99
N GLN A 31 -10.29 0.34 -9.77
CA GLN A 31 -11.09 0.43 -10.99
C GLN A 31 -12.07 -0.75 -11.09
N GLY A 32 -13.15 -0.58 -11.84
CA GLY A 32 -14.02 -1.70 -12.19
C GLY A 32 -14.74 -1.53 -13.51
N GLU A 33 -15.11 -2.65 -14.12
CA GLU A 33 -15.74 -2.69 -15.44
C GLU A 33 -16.81 -3.77 -15.55
N PHE A 34 -17.94 -3.42 -16.19
CA PHE A 34 -19.08 -4.32 -16.41
C PHE A 34 -18.84 -5.24 -17.60
N THR A 35 -19.27 -6.49 -17.49
CA THR A 35 -19.29 -7.41 -18.63
C THR A 35 -20.22 -6.90 -19.73
N ALA A 36 -19.94 -7.28 -20.99
CA ALA A 36 -20.69 -6.78 -22.15
C ALA A 36 -22.20 -7.08 -22.13
N ASP A 37 -22.64 -8.08 -21.37
CA ASP A 37 -24.05 -8.43 -21.15
C ASP A 37 -24.66 -7.81 -19.88
N ASN A 38 -23.89 -7.02 -19.13
CA ASN A 38 -24.22 -6.40 -17.85
C ASN A 38 -24.67 -7.39 -16.77
N GLN A 39 -24.27 -8.66 -16.83
CA GLN A 39 -24.59 -9.62 -15.76
C GLN A 39 -23.68 -9.46 -14.55
N TYR A 40 -22.42 -9.10 -14.77
CA TYR A 40 -21.39 -9.00 -13.74
C TYR A 40 -20.56 -7.73 -13.92
N PHE A 41 -19.75 -7.42 -12.92
CA PHE A 41 -18.63 -6.50 -13.08
C PHE A 41 -17.43 -7.02 -12.31
N ILE A 42 -16.24 -6.67 -12.76
CA ILE A 42 -14.98 -7.00 -12.08
C ILE A 42 -14.44 -5.72 -11.45
N GLY A 43 -14.03 -5.79 -10.20
CA GLY A 43 -13.31 -4.74 -9.49
C GLY A 43 -11.87 -5.14 -9.24
N THR A 44 -10.96 -4.17 -9.24
CA THR A 44 -9.55 -4.32 -8.88
C THR A 44 -9.31 -3.76 -7.48
N ASP A 45 -8.52 -4.48 -6.69
CA ASP A 45 -7.96 -4.04 -5.42
C ASP A 45 -6.46 -3.78 -5.64
N GLU A 46 -6.01 -2.54 -5.53
CA GLU A 46 -4.63 -2.14 -5.82
C GLU A 46 -3.81 -1.96 -4.54
N ASP A 47 -2.86 -2.85 -4.31
CA ASP A 47 -1.97 -2.84 -3.14
C ASP A 47 -0.53 -2.45 -3.54
N PHE A 48 0.10 -1.60 -2.73
CA PHE A 48 1.50 -1.17 -2.88
C PHE A 48 2.39 -1.54 -1.69
N ALA A 49 1.91 -2.39 -0.79
CA ALA A 49 2.58 -2.85 0.41
C ALA A 49 2.07 -4.24 0.84
N PRO A 50 2.77 -5.34 0.51
CA PRO A 50 2.31 -6.71 0.78
C PRO A 50 2.44 -7.13 2.25
N TYR A 51 2.65 -6.14 3.12
CA TYR A 51 2.91 -6.26 4.53
C TYR A 51 2.19 -5.16 5.29
N GLY A 52 1.08 -5.52 5.91
CA GLY A 52 0.42 -4.72 6.94
C GLY A 52 1.29 -4.58 8.19
N ALA A 53 1.38 -3.35 8.71
CA ALA A 53 1.95 -3.06 10.01
C ALA A 53 1.04 -3.68 11.09
N THR A 54 1.52 -4.73 11.76
CA THR A 54 0.69 -5.51 12.69
C THR A 54 0.79 -5.02 14.12
N ASN A 55 1.94 -4.51 14.52
CA ASN A 55 2.15 -3.92 15.83
C ASN A 55 3.00 -2.68 15.71
N PHE A 56 2.60 -1.63 16.41
CA PHE A 56 3.46 -0.52 16.75
C PHE A 56 3.28 -0.22 18.23
N SER A 57 4.38 -0.18 18.97
CA SER A 57 4.36 0.07 20.39
C SER A 57 5.47 1.01 20.82
N ILE A 58 5.16 1.84 21.81
CA ILE A 58 6.17 2.52 22.61
C ILE A 58 6.59 1.52 23.69
N THR A 59 7.88 1.19 23.75
CA THR A 59 8.41 0.11 24.61
C THR A 59 9.12 0.64 25.86
N SER A 60 9.18 1.96 26.05
CA SER A 60 9.84 2.58 27.20
C SER A 60 9.14 3.84 27.68
N GLY A 61 9.39 4.21 28.94
CA GLY A 61 8.81 5.41 29.55
C GLY A 61 7.36 5.23 30.01
N THR A 62 6.74 6.32 30.45
CA THR A 62 5.40 6.29 31.08
C THR A 62 4.27 6.09 30.08
N ASN A 63 4.53 6.28 28.79
CA ASN A 63 3.55 6.11 27.71
C ASN A 63 3.75 4.78 26.97
N ALA A 64 4.36 3.78 27.62
CA ALA A 64 4.52 2.47 26.98
C ALA A 64 3.14 1.84 26.70
N GLY A 65 2.99 1.26 25.51
CA GLY A 65 1.72 0.71 25.03
C GLY A 65 1.65 0.61 23.51
N ALA A 66 0.59 -0.04 23.02
CA ALA A 66 0.30 -0.16 21.60
C ALA A 66 -0.39 1.10 21.06
N TYR A 67 -0.06 1.48 19.83
CA TYR A 67 -0.64 2.61 19.12
C TYR A 67 -1.00 2.21 17.68
N PRO A 68 -2.00 2.87 17.05
CA PRO A 68 -2.34 2.60 15.67
C PRO A 68 -1.15 2.87 14.72
N SER A 69 -1.00 2.00 13.73
CA SER A 69 0.00 2.16 12.67
C SER A 69 -0.45 1.54 11.37
N VAL A 70 0.13 2.02 10.27
CA VAL A 70 0.02 1.43 8.92
C VAL A 70 1.37 1.50 8.21
N PRO A 71 1.62 0.65 7.20
CA PRO A 71 2.74 0.84 6.29
C PRO A 71 2.59 2.19 5.54
N VAL A 72 3.70 2.70 5.01
CA VAL A 72 3.67 3.88 4.12
C VAL A 72 3.83 3.40 2.69
N PRO A 73 2.84 3.62 1.80
CA PRO A 73 2.94 3.17 0.42
C PRO A 73 4.20 3.72 -0.28
N GLY A 74 5.00 2.80 -0.82
CA GLY A 74 6.31 3.05 -1.44
C GLY A 74 7.52 2.98 -0.51
N SER A 75 7.35 2.87 0.81
CA SER A 75 8.46 2.60 1.73
C SER A 75 8.83 1.12 1.76
N ALA A 76 10.06 0.78 2.15
CA ALA A 76 10.44 -0.62 2.34
C ALA A 76 9.68 -1.23 3.54
N PRO A 77 9.24 -2.50 3.45
CA PRO A 77 8.52 -3.14 4.55
C PRO A 77 9.47 -3.46 5.71
N ILE A 78 8.95 -3.58 6.93
CA ILE A 78 9.76 -3.84 8.15
C ILE A 78 10.58 -5.14 8.03
N VAL A 79 10.09 -6.14 7.30
CA VAL A 79 10.75 -7.45 7.12
C VAL A 79 12.05 -7.39 6.31
N VAL A 80 12.44 -6.24 5.75
CA VAL A 80 13.77 -6.09 5.14
C VAL A 80 14.88 -5.90 6.18
N LEU A 81 14.51 -5.66 7.44
CA LEU A 81 15.45 -5.57 8.56
C LEU A 81 15.88 -6.97 9.00
N ASP A 82 17.13 -7.11 9.44
CA ASP A 82 17.77 -8.41 9.73
C ASP A 82 17.02 -9.26 10.79
N ASP A 83 16.25 -8.63 11.67
CA ASP A 83 15.46 -9.28 12.72
C ASP A 83 13.94 -9.07 12.57
N ASP A 84 13.49 -8.73 11.36
CA ASP A 84 12.08 -8.51 10.97
C ASP A 84 11.35 -7.45 11.81
N LYS A 85 12.10 -6.49 12.34
CA LYS A 85 11.60 -5.60 13.36
C LYS A 85 12.24 -4.23 13.26
N LEU A 86 11.39 -3.20 13.35
CA LEU A 86 11.84 -1.83 13.50
C LEU A 86 11.83 -1.47 14.98
N ASN A 87 12.98 -1.23 15.59
CA ASN A 87 13.07 -0.87 17.01
C ASN A 87 14.23 0.06 17.34
N GLY A 88 14.04 0.88 18.36
CA GLY A 88 15.08 1.78 18.83
C GLY A 88 14.53 3.07 19.41
N PRO A 89 15.39 3.90 20.02
CA PRO A 89 15.03 5.24 20.46
C PRO A 89 14.75 6.14 19.26
N VAL A 90 13.60 6.81 19.27
CA VAL A 90 13.16 7.68 18.17
C VAL A 90 13.64 9.11 18.40
N VAL A 91 14.10 9.79 17.36
CA VAL A 91 14.47 11.22 17.41
C VAL A 91 13.49 12.06 16.62
N TYR A 92 13.08 13.21 17.15
CA TYR A 92 12.25 14.14 16.37
C TYR A 92 13.08 14.88 15.31
N GLY A 93 12.72 14.71 14.03
CA GLY A 93 13.39 15.35 12.89
C GLY A 93 12.64 16.55 12.29
N GLY A 94 11.46 16.90 12.82
CA GLY A 94 10.63 17.96 12.24
C GLY A 94 9.82 17.47 11.03
N TYR A 95 9.65 18.33 10.02
CA TYR A 95 8.91 18.00 8.80
C TYR A 95 9.72 17.23 7.77
N GLY A 96 11.03 17.41 7.72
CA GLY A 96 11.92 16.68 6.81
C GLY A 96 11.71 16.95 5.32
N CYS A 97 10.93 17.95 4.91
CA CYS A 97 10.89 18.32 3.48
C CYS A 97 12.22 19.01 3.08
N PRO A 98 12.62 18.96 1.80
CA PRO A 98 13.85 19.64 1.34
C PRO A 98 13.91 21.14 1.66
N GLY A 99 12.75 21.80 1.83
CA GLY A 99 12.64 23.21 2.22
C GLY A 99 12.46 23.46 3.73
N SER A 100 12.35 22.41 4.55
CA SER A 100 12.12 22.51 5.98
C SER A 100 13.42 22.71 6.77
N ALA A 101 13.30 22.91 8.08
CA ALA A 101 14.44 22.84 8.98
C ALA A 101 15.20 21.50 8.81
N PRO A 102 16.55 21.50 8.75
CA PRO A 102 17.31 20.30 8.47
C PRO A 102 17.11 19.19 9.50
N ILE A 103 17.08 17.95 9.02
CA ILE A 103 17.09 16.76 9.88
C ILE A 103 18.48 16.64 10.52
N PRO A 104 18.59 16.50 11.85
CA PRO A 104 19.88 16.31 12.52
C PRO A 104 20.48 14.96 12.15
N THR A 105 21.81 14.88 12.09
CA THR A 105 22.48 13.57 11.94
C THR A 105 22.47 12.82 13.28
N PRO A 106 22.42 11.47 13.29
CA PRO A 106 22.53 10.67 14.50
C PRO A 106 23.75 11.06 15.37
N ALA A 107 24.92 11.23 14.75
CA ALA A 107 26.17 11.62 15.42
C ALA A 107 26.13 13.03 16.05
N SER A 108 25.26 13.92 15.56
CA SER A 108 25.11 15.27 16.13
C SER A 108 24.30 15.29 17.44
N ILE A 109 23.65 14.18 17.79
CA ILE A 109 22.77 14.10 18.96
C ILE A 109 23.53 13.47 20.13
N PRO A 110 23.77 14.22 21.22
CA PRO A 110 24.59 13.73 22.32
C PRO A 110 24.09 12.41 22.92
N GLY A 111 24.94 11.37 22.83
CA GLY A 111 24.69 10.07 23.42
C GLY A 111 23.70 9.18 22.66
N TYR A 112 23.16 9.61 21.51
CA TYR A 112 22.18 8.84 20.74
C TYR A 112 22.74 7.51 20.24
N GLU A 113 23.82 7.54 19.47
CA GLU A 113 24.43 6.32 18.90
C GLU A 113 24.91 5.36 20.00
N ALA A 114 25.44 5.91 21.10
CA ALA A 114 25.87 5.12 22.25
C ALA A 114 24.69 4.49 23.03
N SER A 115 23.46 4.96 22.80
CA SER A 115 22.25 4.42 23.44
C SER A 115 21.62 3.26 22.68
N LEU A 116 22.02 3.04 21.42
CA LEU A 116 21.52 1.94 20.59
C LEU A 116 21.96 0.59 21.18
N ARG A 117 21.03 -0.36 21.19
CA ARG A 117 21.26 -1.75 21.54
C ARG A 117 21.55 -2.54 20.27
N ALA A 118 22.03 -3.78 20.43
CA ALA A 118 22.20 -4.67 19.28
C ALA A 118 20.83 -4.95 18.63
N GLY A 119 20.76 -4.83 17.31
CA GLY A 119 19.51 -4.95 16.55
C GLY A 119 18.54 -3.79 16.82
N GLU A 120 19.03 -2.56 16.91
CA GLU A 120 18.18 -1.36 16.93
C GLU A 120 18.65 -0.40 15.85
N GLU A 121 17.69 0.20 15.15
CA GLU A 121 17.91 1.13 14.06
C GLU A 121 18.13 2.55 14.60
N LYS A 122 18.83 3.37 13.80
CA LYS A 122 18.73 4.82 13.92
C LYS A 122 17.39 5.25 13.35
N VAL A 123 16.44 5.62 14.22
CA VAL A 123 15.05 5.96 13.87
C VAL A 123 14.77 7.46 14.04
N VAL A 124 14.29 8.11 12.99
CA VAL A 124 13.79 9.50 13.03
C VAL A 124 12.28 9.56 12.84
N ALA A 125 11.61 10.38 13.65
CA ALA A 125 10.21 10.72 13.48
C ALA A 125 10.04 11.99 12.64
N LEU A 126 9.27 11.90 11.55
CA LEU A 126 9.01 13.01 10.63
C LEU A 126 7.50 13.27 10.50
N GLN A 127 7.11 14.54 10.64
CA GLN A 127 5.70 14.93 10.62
C GLN A 127 5.17 15.13 9.20
N ARG A 128 3.94 14.66 8.94
CA ARG A 128 3.18 15.00 7.74
C ARG A 128 2.85 16.49 7.74
N GLY A 129 3.07 17.15 6.61
CA GLY A 129 2.92 18.61 6.46
C GLY A 129 4.18 19.25 5.88
N PRO A 130 4.42 20.55 6.12
CA PRO A 130 3.80 21.41 7.15
C PRO A 130 2.54 22.17 6.70
N THR A 131 1.41 21.47 6.57
CA THR A 131 0.16 22.13 6.18
C THR A 131 -0.40 22.95 7.34
N GLY A 132 -0.40 24.28 7.16
CA GLY A 132 -1.05 25.22 8.08
C GLY A 132 -0.25 25.56 9.33
N ASP A 133 1.03 25.17 9.41
CA ASP A 133 1.92 25.60 10.49
C ASP A 133 2.44 27.02 10.21
N PRO A 134 2.13 28.03 11.05
CA PRO A 134 2.65 29.38 10.87
C PRO A 134 4.17 29.49 11.01
N SER A 135 4.82 28.52 11.67
CA SER A 135 6.25 28.48 11.89
C SER A 135 7.04 27.77 10.79
N ALA A 136 6.35 27.02 9.93
CA ALA A 136 6.90 26.30 8.78
C ALA A 136 6.00 26.54 7.55
N PRO A 137 6.11 27.71 6.89
CA PRO A 137 5.20 28.14 5.83
C PRO A 137 5.45 27.48 4.47
N GLU A 138 6.46 26.60 4.36
CA GLU A 138 6.78 25.88 3.13
C GLU A 138 5.66 24.91 2.71
N PRO A 139 5.55 24.58 1.41
CA PRO A 139 4.60 23.56 0.97
C PRO A 139 4.95 22.18 1.54
N ALA A 140 3.92 21.35 1.72
CA ALA A 140 4.11 19.94 2.01
C ALA A 140 4.78 19.21 0.84
N CYS A 141 5.54 18.16 1.16
CA CYS A 141 6.22 17.27 0.23
C CYS A 141 5.74 15.82 0.42
N PHE A 142 6.09 14.94 -0.52
CA PHE A 142 5.80 13.51 -0.43
C PHE A 142 6.59 12.83 0.70
N PRO A 143 6.07 11.74 1.31
CA PRO A 143 6.79 11.02 2.36
C PRO A 143 8.15 10.50 1.88
N GLY A 144 8.28 10.07 0.63
CA GLY A 144 9.57 9.62 0.11
C GLY A 144 10.61 10.73 -0.05
N GLU A 145 10.20 11.98 -0.29
CA GLU A 145 11.12 13.13 -0.26
C GLU A 145 11.65 13.36 1.17
N LYS A 146 10.79 13.18 2.19
CA LYS A 146 11.21 13.24 3.60
C LYS A 146 12.15 12.09 3.96
N ALA A 147 11.87 10.90 3.46
CA ALA A 147 12.68 9.72 3.67
C ALA A 147 14.07 9.89 3.04
N HIS A 148 14.15 10.47 1.85
CA HIS A 148 15.42 10.79 1.19
C HIS A 148 16.29 11.70 2.04
N GLU A 149 15.73 12.79 2.59
CA GLU A 149 16.47 13.69 3.49
C GLU A 149 16.94 12.96 4.76
N ALA A 150 16.15 12.01 5.29
CA ALA A 150 16.55 11.20 6.43
C ALA A 150 17.72 10.25 6.08
N VAL A 151 17.68 9.60 4.93
CA VAL A 151 18.77 8.74 4.43
C VAL A 151 20.05 9.56 4.23
N LEU A 152 19.96 10.75 3.63
CA LEU A 152 21.10 11.67 3.48
C LEU A 152 21.68 12.09 4.84
N ALA A 153 20.84 12.26 5.86
CA ALA A 153 21.26 12.56 7.23
C ALA A 153 21.80 11.34 8.01
N GLY A 154 21.74 10.13 7.44
CA GLY A 154 22.31 8.91 7.98
C GLY A 154 21.38 8.10 8.90
N TRP A 155 20.06 8.27 8.78
CA TRP A 155 19.06 7.48 9.47
C TRP A 155 18.79 6.15 8.76
N ASP A 156 18.49 5.09 9.51
CA ASP A 156 18.22 3.76 8.93
C ASP A 156 16.73 3.56 8.63
N ALA A 157 15.84 4.23 9.40
CA ALA A 157 14.40 4.09 9.27
C ALA A 157 13.65 5.37 9.68
N VAL A 158 12.40 5.48 9.21
CA VAL A 158 11.54 6.64 9.43
C VAL A 158 10.21 6.23 10.07
N VAL A 159 9.87 6.87 11.19
CA VAL A 159 8.51 6.87 11.76
C VAL A 159 7.80 8.12 11.27
N PHE A 160 6.90 7.96 10.31
CA PHE A 160 6.05 9.05 9.89
C PHE A 160 4.95 9.29 10.92
N VAL A 161 4.70 10.54 11.26
CA VAL A 161 3.63 10.92 12.19
C VAL A 161 2.60 11.82 11.53
N GLN A 162 1.33 11.50 11.77
CA GLN A 162 0.20 12.22 11.21
C GLN A 162 0.20 13.73 11.58
N ARG A 163 -0.45 14.54 10.74
CA ARG A 163 -0.63 16.00 10.97
C ARG A 163 -1.68 16.29 12.05
N HIS A 164 -1.70 17.54 12.51
CA HIS A 164 -2.61 18.10 13.53
C HIS A 164 -4.12 17.95 13.23
N GLY A 165 -4.52 17.72 11.98
CA GLY A 165 -5.93 17.55 11.59
C GLY A 165 -6.37 16.10 11.38
N GLY A 166 -5.47 15.13 11.56
CA GLY A 166 -5.76 13.73 11.25
C GLY A 166 -6.41 13.01 12.43
N THR A 167 -7.74 12.97 12.48
CA THR A 167 -8.49 11.95 13.24
C THR A 167 -8.61 10.63 12.47
N GLU A 168 -7.85 10.50 11.37
CA GLU A 168 -7.80 9.31 10.53
C GLU A 168 -7.37 8.11 11.38
N ASN A 169 -8.27 7.13 11.48
CA ASN A 169 -8.02 5.83 12.06
C ASN A 169 -8.50 4.79 11.03
N PRO A 170 -7.60 4.09 10.34
CA PRO A 170 -6.14 4.09 10.55
C PRO A 170 -5.44 5.42 10.18
N PRO A 171 -4.24 5.70 10.73
CA PRO A 171 -3.48 6.91 10.39
C PRO A 171 -3.04 6.89 8.92
N PHE A 172 -2.83 8.06 8.30
CA PHE A 172 -2.35 8.18 6.91
C PHE A 172 -1.31 9.30 6.77
N CYS A 173 -0.07 8.93 6.49
CA CYS A 173 1.05 9.87 6.46
C CYS A 173 1.41 10.37 5.04
N GLY A 174 0.64 9.99 4.02
CA GLY A 174 0.93 10.24 2.60
C GLY A 174 1.41 8.98 1.88
N SER A 175 1.68 9.10 0.58
CA SER A 175 2.23 8.04 -0.27
C SER A 175 3.20 8.61 -1.32
N GLY A 176 4.11 7.77 -1.82
CA GLY A 176 4.94 8.06 -2.99
C GLY A 176 6.18 8.93 -2.75
N GLY A 177 6.93 9.16 -3.83
CA GLY A 177 8.14 9.99 -3.86
C GLY A 177 9.40 9.31 -3.32
N PHE A 178 9.40 8.00 -3.10
CA PHE A 178 10.55 7.26 -2.58
C PHE A 178 11.58 7.03 -3.69
N VAL A 179 12.84 7.35 -3.37
CA VAL A 179 14.00 7.09 -4.24
C VAL A 179 15.04 6.20 -3.58
N ASP A 180 14.87 5.92 -2.28
CA ASP A 180 15.73 5.06 -1.48
C ASP A 180 14.93 3.88 -0.91
N VAL A 181 15.61 2.76 -0.69
CA VAL A 181 15.05 1.63 0.06
C VAL A 181 15.23 1.93 1.55
N VAL A 182 14.14 2.38 2.19
CA VAL A 182 14.14 2.78 3.61
C VAL A 182 12.85 2.34 4.27
N VAL A 183 12.97 1.78 5.47
CA VAL A 183 11.82 1.31 6.24
C VAL A 183 10.99 2.48 6.74
N GLY A 184 9.69 2.43 6.49
CA GLY A 184 8.73 3.45 6.87
C GLY A 184 7.52 2.87 7.58
N VAL A 185 7.14 3.46 8.73
CA VAL A 185 5.85 3.18 9.39
C VAL A 185 5.14 4.49 9.70
N CYS A 186 3.83 4.54 9.48
CA CYS A 186 3.00 5.68 9.84
C CYS A 186 2.30 5.41 11.17
N THR A 187 2.30 6.39 12.08
CA THR A 187 1.48 6.38 13.29
C THR A 187 0.69 7.68 13.46
N ASN A 188 -0.26 7.68 14.41
CA ASN A 188 -1.13 8.82 14.63
C ASN A 188 -0.44 9.96 15.41
N HIS A 189 -1.09 11.12 15.41
CA HIS A 189 -0.55 12.33 16.04
C HIS A 189 -0.54 12.26 17.58
N GLU A 190 -1.38 11.40 18.18
CA GLU A 190 -1.29 11.12 19.61
C GLU A 190 0.00 10.37 19.95
N ALA A 191 0.31 9.29 19.22
CA ALA A 191 1.51 8.49 19.41
C ALA A 191 2.78 9.35 19.29
N TYR A 192 2.80 10.32 18.36
CA TYR A 192 3.83 11.35 18.29
C TYR A 192 4.08 12.04 19.63
N HIS A 193 3.05 12.65 20.24
CA HIS A 193 3.21 13.30 21.53
C HIS A 193 3.64 12.34 22.64
N LYS A 194 3.12 11.11 22.61
CA LYS A 194 3.44 10.05 23.58
C LYS A 194 4.89 9.59 23.49
N MET A 195 5.44 9.44 22.27
CA MET A 195 6.85 9.12 22.03
C MET A 195 7.78 10.14 22.67
N PHE A 196 7.41 11.43 22.64
CA PHE A 196 8.25 12.51 23.15
C PHE A 196 7.85 13.02 24.54
N GLY A 197 6.88 12.39 25.20
CA GLY A 197 6.45 12.78 26.55
C GLY A 197 5.84 14.19 26.63
N THR A 198 5.31 14.70 25.52
CA THR A 198 4.68 16.03 25.46
C THR A 198 3.17 15.91 25.68
N PRO A 199 2.50 16.97 26.19
CA PRO A 199 1.04 17.01 26.22
C PRO A 199 0.47 16.85 24.81
N VAL A 200 -0.55 16.02 24.64
CA VAL A 200 -1.23 15.84 23.36
C VAL A 200 -1.88 17.17 22.98
N SER A 201 -1.46 17.73 21.84
CA SER A 201 -2.00 18.94 21.24
C SER A 201 -2.38 18.64 19.79
N PHE A 202 -3.24 19.48 19.22
CA PHE A 202 -3.53 19.50 17.79
C PHE A 202 -3.49 20.95 17.27
N ALA A 203 -2.82 21.83 18.02
CA ALA A 203 -2.66 23.23 17.70
C ALA A 203 -1.18 23.59 17.59
N TYR A 204 -0.83 24.36 16.54
CA TYR A 204 0.53 24.85 16.31
C TYR A 204 0.91 26.01 17.25
N PRO A 205 2.22 26.17 17.55
CA PRO A 205 3.28 25.17 17.35
C PRO A 205 3.16 24.05 18.39
N ASP A 206 3.55 22.84 18.05
CA ASP A 206 3.45 21.67 18.93
C ASP A 206 4.75 20.86 19.03
N GLY A 207 4.75 19.94 19.99
CA GLY A 207 5.77 18.92 20.12
C GLY A 207 7.14 19.38 20.62
N PRO A 208 8.14 18.49 20.57
CA PRO A 208 9.48 18.75 21.09
C PRO A 208 10.33 19.55 20.09
N ALA A 209 11.52 20.00 20.52
CA ALA A 209 12.49 20.58 19.60
C ALA A 209 13.11 19.51 18.69
N ILE A 210 13.49 19.88 17.46
CA ILE A 210 14.25 18.99 16.55
C ILE A 210 15.52 18.48 17.26
N GLY A 211 15.81 17.19 17.13
CA GLY A 211 16.90 16.49 17.81
C GLY A 211 16.54 15.95 19.19
N THR A 212 15.32 16.17 19.68
CA THR A 212 14.85 15.56 20.94
C THR A 212 14.78 14.05 20.78
N VAL A 213 15.48 13.32 21.67
CA VAL A 213 15.38 11.86 21.79
C VAL A 213 14.13 11.52 22.60
N GLY A 214 13.25 10.74 22.00
CA GLY A 214 12.03 10.21 22.59
C GLY A 214 12.21 8.80 23.16
N ALA A 215 11.07 8.16 23.40
CA ALA A 215 10.98 6.78 23.83
C ALA A 215 11.47 5.81 22.76
N ARG A 216 11.78 4.59 23.20
CA ARG A 216 11.97 3.44 22.32
C ARG A 216 10.64 2.99 21.73
N ILE A 217 10.66 2.62 20.46
CA ILE A 217 9.54 1.98 19.78
C ILE A 217 9.93 0.57 19.36
N GLU A 218 8.90 -0.22 19.05
CA GLU A 218 9.00 -1.48 18.35
C GLU A 218 7.82 -1.60 17.40
N ALA A 219 8.09 -1.94 16.15
CA ALA A 219 7.08 -2.24 15.15
C ALA A 219 7.41 -3.52 14.39
N THR A 220 6.37 -4.27 14.06
CA THR A 220 6.45 -5.50 13.25
C THR A 220 5.42 -5.42 12.12
N ALA A 221 5.75 -6.07 11.01
CA ALA A 221 4.82 -6.27 9.92
C ALA A 221 4.58 -7.76 9.75
N ALA A 222 3.50 -8.12 9.05
CA ALA A 222 3.39 -9.48 8.57
C ALA A 222 2.56 -9.54 7.31
N PHE A 223 2.89 -10.53 6.49
CA PHE A 223 2.39 -10.68 5.14
C PHE A 223 0.86 -10.74 5.10
N ASP A 224 0.28 -9.93 4.23
CA ASP A 224 -1.14 -9.89 3.91
C ASP A 224 -1.43 -9.98 2.40
N GLY A 225 -0.41 -10.19 1.57
CA GLY A 225 -0.55 -10.42 0.14
C GLY A 225 -0.58 -9.15 -0.68
N TRP A 226 -0.56 -9.28 -2.00
CA TRP A 226 -0.75 -8.16 -2.93
C TRP A 226 -2.20 -8.09 -3.43
N GLY A 227 -2.56 -6.95 -4.02
CA GLY A 227 -3.90 -6.66 -4.53
C GLY A 227 -4.32 -7.59 -5.68
N TYR A 228 -5.62 -7.91 -5.72
CA TYR A 228 -6.21 -8.90 -6.61
C TYR A 228 -7.58 -8.44 -7.14
N VAL A 229 -8.25 -9.26 -7.95
CA VAL A 229 -9.56 -8.89 -8.52
C VAL A 229 -10.72 -9.60 -7.86
N HIS A 230 -11.86 -8.93 -7.89
CA HIS A 230 -13.14 -9.40 -7.38
C HIS A 230 -14.16 -9.46 -8.52
N LEU A 231 -14.88 -10.57 -8.65
CA LEU A 231 -16.04 -10.71 -9.51
C LEU A 231 -17.30 -10.44 -8.69
N PHE A 232 -18.12 -9.48 -9.12
CA PHE A 232 -19.38 -9.15 -8.47
C PHE A 232 -20.57 -9.41 -9.38
N SER A 233 -21.70 -9.79 -8.77
CA SER A 233 -22.98 -9.76 -9.46
C SER A 233 -23.40 -8.32 -9.74
N ASN A 234 -24.02 -8.06 -10.89
CA ASN A 234 -24.65 -6.76 -11.17
C ASN A 234 -26.09 -6.70 -10.63
N GLN A 235 -26.33 -7.27 -9.44
CA GLN A 235 -27.63 -7.27 -8.78
C GLN A 235 -27.44 -6.83 -7.33
N ALA A 236 -27.72 -5.56 -7.07
CA ALA A 236 -27.65 -5.02 -5.72
C ALA A 236 -28.83 -5.53 -4.87
N ASP A 237 -28.55 -5.89 -3.62
CA ASP A 237 -29.57 -6.34 -2.68
C ASP A 237 -30.46 -5.17 -2.17
N ALA A 238 -31.36 -5.46 -1.22
CA ALA A 238 -32.24 -4.44 -0.63
C ALA A 238 -31.49 -3.31 0.11
N ASN A 239 -30.24 -3.55 0.51
CA ASN A 239 -29.34 -2.58 1.14
C ASN A 239 -28.39 -1.92 0.13
N LYS A 240 -28.54 -2.23 -1.16
CA LYS A 240 -27.69 -1.80 -2.27
C LYS A 240 -26.27 -2.39 -2.23
N LYS A 241 -26.09 -3.58 -1.66
CA LYS A 241 -24.84 -4.33 -1.71
C LYS A 241 -24.79 -5.23 -2.93
N PHE A 242 -23.71 -5.16 -3.70
CA PHE A 242 -23.42 -6.15 -4.74
C PHE A 242 -22.75 -7.37 -4.10
N ALA A 243 -23.13 -8.56 -4.55
CA ALA A 243 -22.56 -9.80 -4.02
C ALA A 243 -21.24 -10.14 -4.70
N GLU A 244 -20.21 -10.43 -3.92
CA GLU A 244 -18.97 -11.06 -4.39
C GLU A 244 -19.26 -12.51 -4.76
N LEU A 245 -18.86 -12.89 -5.98
CA LEU A 245 -19.05 -14.23 -6.53
C LEU A 245 -17.74 -15.02 -6.52
N ASP A 246 -16.62 -14.35 -6.80
CA ASP A 246 -15.30 -14.97 -6.81
C ASP A 246 -14.18 -13.91 -6.72
N THR A 247 -12.96 -14.37 -6.49
CA THR A 247 -11.74 -13.55 -6.48
C THR A 247 -10.63 -14.23 -7.28
N PHE A 248 -9.68 -13.46 -7.82
CA PHE A 248 -8.51 -14.02 -8.51
C PHE A 248 -7.26 -13.21 -8.22
N ALA A 249 -6.24 -13.89 -7.69
CA ALA A 249 -4.87 -13.41 -7.59
C ALA A 249 -3.95 -14.29 -8.44
N ILE A 250 -2.84 -13.71 -8.93
CA ILE A 250 -1.74 -14.53 -9.48
C ILE A 250 -1.04 -15.27 -8.32
N PRO A 251 -0.49 -16.48 -8.53
CA PRO A 251 0.12 -17.24 -7.43
C PRO A 251 1.21 -16.48 -6.67
N GLU A 252 2.00 -15.68 -7.38
CA GLU A 252 3.08 -14.88 -6.82
C GLU A 252 2.57 -13.76 -5.89
N ALA A 253 1.33 -13.28 -6.08
CA ALA A 253 0.73 -12.21 -5.28
C ALA A 253 0.44 -12.66 -3.84
N MET A 254 0.27 -13.96 -3.60
CA MET A 254 -0.05 -14.53 -2.28
C MET A 254 1.08 -15.40 -1.72
N ASP A 255 2.28 -15.31 -2.30
CA ASP A 255 3.48 -16.01 -1.83
C ASP A 255 4.49 -15.01 -1.25
N GLU A 256 4.74 -15.12 0.06
CA GLU A 256 5.65 -14.26 0.81
C GLU A 256 7.07 -14.22 0.21
N ASN A 257 7.51 -15.31 -0.47
CA ASN A 257 8.83 -15.35 -1.12
C ASN A 257 8.96 -14.35 -2.28
N TYR A 258 7.85 -13.82 -2.77
CA TYR A 258 7.79 -12.83 -3.86
C TYR A 258 7.45 -11.42 -3.34
N ALA A 259 7.29 -11.23 -2.03
CA ALA A 259 6.88 -9.96 -1.45
C ALA A 259 7.96 -8.86 -1.52
N VAL A 260 9.25 -9.22 -1.68
CA VAL A 260 10.36 -8.26 -1.75
C VAL A 260 11.26 -8.56 -2.94
N GLY A 261 11.56 -7.53 -3.73
CA GLY A 261 12.54 -7.61 -4.82
C GLY A 261 12.02 -8.14 -6.15
N PHE A 262 10.71 -8.38 -6.27
CA PHE A 262 10.05 -8.84 -7.50
C PHE A 262 9.18 -7.77 -8.18
N GLY A 263 9.19 -6.54 -7.65
CA GLY A 263 8.25 -5.49 -8.04
C GLY A 263 6.93 -5.60 -7.27
N ASP A 264 6.03 -4.65 -7.52
CA ASP A 264 4.68 -4.69 -6.95
C ASP A 264 3.90 -5.77 -7.70
N LEU A 265 3.39 -6.82 -7.07
CA LEU A 265 2.66 -7.91 -7.74
C LEU A 265 1.14 -7.71 -7.65
N SER A 266 0.71 -6.45 -7.63
CA SER A 266 -0.69 -6.07 -7.54
C SER A 266 -1.33 -5.90 -8.91
N VAL A 267 -2.62 -6.22 -8.99
CA VAL A 267 -3.45 -5.78 -10.10
C VAL A 267 -3.63 -4.26 -10.07
N HIS A 268 -3.80 -3.66 -11.25
CA HIS A 268 -4.12 -2.24 -11.39
C HIS A 268 -5.48 -2.03 -12.07
N GLU A 269 -5.65 -2.47 -13.32
CA GLU A 269 -6.88 -2.26 -14.10
C GLU A 269 -7.43 -3.57 -14.67
N VAL A 270 -8.75 -3.60 -14.88
CA VAL A 270 -9.44 -4.63 -15.68
C VAL A 270 -10.09 -4.02 -16.91
N ALA A 271 -10.02 -4.74 -18.03
CA ALA A 271 -10.84 -4.48 -19.20
C ALA A 271 -11.62 -5.74 -19.61
N THR A 272 -12.93 -5.60 -19.82
CA THR A 272 -13.79 -6.70 -20.26
C THR A 272 -13.82 -6.80 -21.79
N ASP A 273 -14.07 -8.00 -22.35
CA ASP A 273 -14.16 -8.14 -23.80
C ASP A 273 -15.52 -7.64 -24.30
N PRO A 274 -15.58 -6.59 -25.17
CA PRO A 274 -16.83 -5.99 -25.62
C PRO A 274 -17.66 -6.93 -26.52
N ASN A 275 -17.06 -8.01 -27.04
CA ASN A 275 -17.74 -9.00 -27.87
C ASN A 275 -17.91 -10.36 -27.16
N ASN A 276 -17.42 -10.52 -25.92
CA ASN A 276 -17.50 -11.77 -25.17
C ASN A 276 -17.59 -11.50 -23.66
N ALA A 277 -18.81 -11.52 -23.12
CA ALA A 277 -19.06 -11.26 -21.71
C ALA A 277 -18.36 -12.23 -20.75
N GLY A 278 -17.90 -13.41 -21.21
CA GLY A 278 -17.17 -14.37 -20.41
C GLY A 278 -15.64 -14.17 -20.40
N ARG A 279 -15.12 -13.05 -20.90
CA ARG A 279 -13.68 -12.74 -20.91
C ARG A 279 -13.36 -11.37 -20.34
N ALA A 280 -12.24 -11.31 -19.64
CA ALA A 280 -11.62 -10.09 -19.16
C ALA A 280 -10.08 -10.16 -19.27
N TYR A 281 -9.43 -9.02 -19.15
CA TYR A 281 -7.99 -8.85 -19.22
C TYR A 281 -7.53 -7.94 -18.08
N LEU A 282 -6.45 -8.29 -17.41
CA LEU A 282 -5.94 -7.57 -16.24
C LEU A 282 -4.54 -7.05 -16.50
N SER A 283 -4.28 -5.80 -16.16
CA SER A 283 -2.92 -5.29 -16.02
C SER A 283 -2.43 -5.52 -14.59
N TYR A 284 -1.34 -6.25 -14.45
CA TYR A 284 -0.59 -6.35 -13.20
C TYR A 284 0.71 -5.57 -13.31
N TYR A 285 1.05 -4.86 -12.25
CA TYR A 285 2.44 -4.51 -11.96
C TYR A 285 3.23 -5.79 -11.76
N ALA A 286 4.44 -5.87 -12.34
CA ALA A 286 5.40 -6.99 -12.31
C ALA A 286 4.91 -8.39 -12.74
N GLY A 287 3.61 -8.68 -12.65
CA GLY A 287 2.96 -9.90 -13.07
C GLY A 287 2.73 -9.93 -14.57
N GLY A 288 2.53 -8.80 -15.24
CA GLY A 288 2.27 -8.75 -16.68
C GLY A 288 0.78 -8.69 -17.02
N MET A 289 0.43 -8.94 -18.29
CA MET A 289 -0.96 -9.03 -18.71
C MET A 289 -1.54 -10.41 -18.39
N ARG A 290 -2.77 -10.44 -17.86
CA ARG A 290 -3.54 -11.67 -17.63
C ARG A 290 -4.83 -11.67 -18.43
N SER A 291 -5.31 -12.84 -18.84
CA SER A 291 -6.61 -13.04 -19.47
C SER A 291 -7.43 -14.02 -18.67
N LEU A 292 -8.58 -13.58 -18.21
CA LEU A 292 -9.50 -14.39 -17.41
C LEU A 292 -10.69 -14.85 -18.25
N LYS A 293 -11.23 -16.01 -17.86
CA LYS A 293 -12.56 -16.49 -18.24
C LYS A 293 -13.47 -16.46 -17.03
N ILE A 294 -14.68 -15.95 -17.19
CA ILE A 294 -15.76 -16.09 -16.22
C ILE A 294 -16.50 -17.40 -16.53
N GLN A 295 -16.47 -18.35 -15.62
CA GLN A 295 -17.09 -19.67 -15.77
C GLN A 295 -18.18 -19.86 -14.72
N CYS A 296 -19.43 -19.96 -15.15
CA CYS A 296 -20.57 -20.05 -14.24
C CYS A 296 -21.25 -21.42 -14.32
N SER A 297 -21.46 -22.04 -13.16
CA SER A 297 -22.35 -23.21 -13.03
C SER A 297 -23.81 -22.78 -12.80
N SER A 298 -24.01 -21.59 -12.24
CA SER A 298 -25.26 -20.84 -12.17
C SER A 298 -24.96 -19.33 -12.12
N PRO A 299 -25.94 -18.43 -12.30
CA PRO A 299 -25.70 -16.99 -12.25
C PRO A 299 -25.12 -16.48 -10.92
N ASP A 300 -25.33 -17.21 -9.83
CA ASP A 300 -24.84 -16.85 -8.49
C ASP A 300 -23.64 -17.73 -8.08
N ASN A 301 -23.08 -18.51 -9.01
CA ASN A 301 -21.93 -19.39 -8.76
C ASN A 301 -21.01 -19.41 -10.00
N CYS A 302 -20.08 -18.46 -10.00
CA CYS A 302 -19.13 -18.21 -11.07
C CYS A 302 -17.70 -18.26 -10.53
N GLU A 303 -16.75 -18.58 -11.40
CA GLU A 303 -15.32 -18.63 -11.10
C GLU A 303 -14.54 -17.84 -12.17
N LEU A 304 -13.49 -17.13 -11.73
CA LEU A 304 -12.48 -16.48 -12.54
C LEU A 304 -11.34 -17.47 -12.78
N VAL A 305 -11.18 -17.87 -14.04
CA VAL A 305 -10.15 -18.84 -14.43
C VAL A 305 -9.17 -18.20 -15.39
N GLU A 306 -7.89 -18.19 -15.03
CA GLU A 306 -6.85 -17.73 -15.94
C GLU A 306 -6.81 -18.60 -17.20
N SER A 307 -6.81 -17.93 -18.35
CA SER A 307 -6.85 -18.56 -19.67
C SER A 307 -5.64 -18.22 -20.54
N GLY A 308 -4.70 -17.46 -19.98
CA GLY A 308 -3.43 -17.09 -20.60
C GLY A 308 -2.98 -15.71 -20.12
N GLY A 309 -1.79 -15.32 -20.57
CA GLY A 309 -1.21 -14.04 -20.22
C GLY A 309 0.03 -13.74 -21.05
N TYR A 310 0.65 -12.61 -20.75
CA TYR A 310 1.93 -12.20 -21.30
C TYR A 310 2.77 -11.56 -20.20
N LEU A 311 3.98 -12.06 -20.03
CA LEU A 311 5.03 -11.47 -19.21
C LEU A 311 6.32 -11.52 -20.02
N ALA A 312 6.92 -10.36 -20.27
CA ALA A 312 8.18 -10.28 -20.97
C ALA A 312 9.29 -10.92 -20.13
N PRO A 313 10.33 -11.52 -20.75
CA PRO A 313 11.46 -12.09 -20.01
C PRO A 313 12.20 -11.10 -19.09
N SER A 314 12.11 -9.80 -19.38
CA SER A 314 12.68 -8.72 -18.57
C SER A 314 11.75 -8.22 -17.46
N GLY A 315 10.53 -8.75 -17.36
CA GLY A 315 9.46 -8.16 -16.56
C GLY A 315 8.63 -7.14 -17.34
N ASN A 316 7.51 -6.75 -16.75
CA ASN A 316 6.61 -5.70 -17.23
C ASN A 316 6.05 -4.93 -16.04
N ASP A 317 5.71 -3.67 -16.26
CA ASP A 317 5.07 -2.80 -15.27
C ASP A 317 3.80 -2.19 -15.89
N PHE A 318 2.80 -3.04 -16.15
CA PHE A 318 1.58 -2.62 -16.81
C PHE A 318 0.68 -1.81 -15.87
N TRP A 319 0.63 -0.50 -16.15
CA TRP A 319 -0.26 0.46 -15.50
C TRP A 319 -1.64 0.53 -16.17
N GLY A 320 -1.92 -0.19 -17.25
CA GLY A 320 -3.27 -0.11 -17.78
C GLY A 320 -3.61 -1.09 -18.87
N VAL A 321 -4.91 -1.26 -19.05
CA VAL A 321 -5.47 -2.18 -20.03
C VAL A 321 -6.76 -1.63 -20.63
N GLU A 322 -6.88 -1.69 -21.96
CA GLU A 322 -8.11 -1.34 -22.68
C GLU A 322 -8.39 -2.35 -23.78
N THR A 323 -9.66 -2.67 -24.00
CA THR A 323 -10.10 -3.50 -25.11
C THR A 323 -10.71 -2.66 -26.22
N PHE A 324 -10.43 -3.04 -27.46
CA PHE A 324 -11.07 -2.41 -28.62
C PHE A 324 -11.33 -3.42 -29.74
N THR A 325 -12.34 -3.14 -30.55
CA THR A 325 -12.69 -4.00 -31.68
C THR A 325 -12.20 -3.41 -32.99
N ARG A 326 -11.52 -4.23 -33.80
CA ARG A 326 -11.12 -3.87 -35.16
C ARG A 326 -11.34 -5.04 -36.11
N ASN A 327 -12.06 -4.81 -37.21
CA ASN A 327 -12.38 -5.83 -38.21
C ASN A 327 -13.04 -7.10 -37.61
N GLY A 328 -13.95 -6.91 -36.64
CA GLY A 328 -14.67 -8.01 -35.99
C GLY A 328 -13.82 -8.86 -35.04
N LYS A 329 -12.64 -8.38 -34.64
CA LYS A 329 -11.78 -9.02 -33.64
C LYS A 329 -11.54 -8.06 -32.47
N THR A 330 -11.58 -8.59 -31.25
CA THR A 330 -11.14 -7.86 -30.06
C THR A 330 -9.60 -7.85 -30.00
N TYR A 331 -9.04 -6.73 -29.61
CA TYR A 331 -7.63 -6.53 -29.29
C TYR A 331 -7.53 -5.93 -27.90
N VAL A 332 -6.40 -6.15 -27.25
CA VAL A 332 -6.07 -5.59 -25.95
C VAL A 332 -4.90 -4.65 -26.12
N ALA A 333 -5.03 -3.41 -25.66
CA ALA A 333 -3.93 -2.48 -25.49
C ALA A 333 -3.47 -2.52 -24.03
N GLY A 334 -2.20 -2.77 -23.79
CA GLY A 334 -1.58 -2.65 -22.47
C GLY A 334 -0.62 -1.46 -22.46
N SER A 335 -0.69 -0.63 -21.42
CA SER A 335 0.29 0.44 -21.19
C SER A 335 1.28 0.03 -20.12
N ASP A 336 2.53 -0.12 -20.52
CA ASP A 336 3.67 -0.45 -19.68
C ASP A 336 4.47 0.82 -19.34
N ARG A 337 4.85 0.97 -18.08
CA ARG A 337 5.56 2.14 -17.56
C ARG A 337 7.01 2.22 -18.02
N ASP A 338 7.59 1.08 -18.37
CA ASP A 338 8.99 0.96 -18.78
C ASP A 338 9.14 0.99 -20.30
N ASP A 339 8.24 0.32 -21.02
CA ASP A 339 8.39 0.01 -22.45
C ASP A 339 7.29 0.62 -23.35
N GLY A 340 6.27 1.28 -22.79
CA GLY A 340 5.21 1.95 -23.55
C GLY A 340 4.03 1.04 -23.94
N LEU A 341 3.51 1.14 -25.17
CA LEU A 341 2.25 0.47 -25.54
C LEU A 341 2.45 -0.89 -26.20
N TYR A 342 1.71 -1.88 -25.70
CA TYR A 342 1.63 -3.24 -26.25
C TYR A 342 0.24 -3.47 -26.85
N LEU A 343 0.20 -4.15 -28.00
CA LEU A 343 -1.06 -4.57 -28.63
C LEU A 343 -1.12 -6.08 -28.76
N PHE A 344 -2.08 -6.68 -28.09
CA PHE A 344 -2.32 -8.13 -28.10
C PHE A 344 -3.53 -8.45 -28.96
N ALA A 345 -3.39 -9.46 -29.83
CA ALA A 345 -4.53 -10.09 -30.45
C ALA A 345 -5.13 -11.10 -29.46
N THR A 346 -6.44 -11.07 -29.26
CA THR A 346 -7.09 -12.11 -28.46
C THR A 346 -7.05 -13.42 -29.25
N GLY A 347 -6.72 -14.53 -28.58
CA GLY A 347 -6.67 -15.85 -29.21
C GLY A 347 -8.03 -16.23 -29.83
N PRO A 348 -8.12 -17.34 -30.58
CA PRO A 348 -9.38 -17.79 -31.15
C PRO A 348 -10.49 -17.83 -30.07
N GLN A 349 -11.64 -17.25 -30.38
CA GLN A 349 -12.85 -17.36 -29.56
C GLN A 349 -13.34 -18.81 -29.67
N GLY A 350 -12.79 -19.69 -28.83
CA GLY A 350 -13.12 -21.11 -28.75
C GLY A 350 -14.41 -21.38 -28.01
#